data_AF-A0A934DBU9-F1
#
_entry.id   AF-A0A934DBU9-F1
#
_cell.length_a   1.000
_cell.length_b   1.000
_cell.length_c   1.000
_cell.angle_alpha   90.00
_cell.angle_beta   90.00
_cell.angle_gamma   90.00
#
_symmetry.space_group_name_H-M   'P 1'
#
loop_
_entity.id
_entity.type
_entity.pdbx_description
1 polymer ?
#
loop_
_entity_poly.entity_id
_entity_poly.type
_entity_poly.pdbx_seq_one_letter_code
_entity_poly.pdbx_strand_id
1 'polypeptide(L)' 'MLRTVQAIVDPDGSVRLLEKVKLDRSSRALVTIFDRDEILDSLSSSSLSEKALGEDWNRPEEDEAWKPYQRNAQ' A
#
# COMPACT_ATOMS: atom_id res chain seq x y z
N MET A 1 -22.77 2.84 -12.45
CA MET A 1 -21.79 2.73 -11.34
C MET A 1 -20.40 2.66 -11.93
N LEU A 2 -19.42 3.29 -11.28
CA LEU A 2 -18.01 3.11 -11.61
C LEU A 2 -17.55 1.75 -11.08
N ARG A 3 -16.82 1.00 -11.91
CA ARG A 3 -16.24 -0.31 -11.55
C ARG A 3 -14.76 -0.27 -11.90
N THR A 4 -13.94 -0.59 -10.91
CA THR A 4 -12.52 -0.85 -11.13
C THR A 4 -12.34 -2.33 -11.39
N VAL A 5 -11.55 -2.68 -12.41
CA VAL A 5 -11.24 -4.06 -12.80
C VAL A 5 -9.74 -4.24 -12.81
N GLN A 6 -9.27 -5.42 -12.43
CA GLN A 6 -7.84 -5.70 -12.43
C GLN A 6 -7.35 -6.04 -13.84
N ALA A 7 -6.16 -5.54 -14.16
CA ALA A 7 -5.51 -5.74 -15.44
C ALA A 7 -4.00 -5.88 -15.25
N ILE A 8 -3.35 -6.53 -16.20
CA ILE A 8 -1.89 -6.57 -16.34
C ILE A 8 -1.53 -5.67 -17.52
N VAL A 9 -0.49 -4.86 -17.33
CA VAL A 9 0.16 -4.12 -18.42
C VAL A 9 1.40 -4.92 -18.81
N ASP A 10 1.41 -5.44 -20.03
CA ASP A 10 2.54 -6.16 -20.59
C ASP A 10 3.65 -5.16 -21.01
N PRO A 11 4.93 -5.61 -21.14
CA PRO A 11 6.05 -4.70 -21.44
C PRO A 11 5.97 -4.00 -22.80
N ASP A 12 5.16 -4.52 -23.72
CA ASP A 12 4.85 -3.91 -25.01
C ASP A 12 3.79 -2.79 -24.91
N GLY A 13 3.27 -2.52 -23.70
CA GLY A 13 2.22 -1.55 -23.43
C GLY A 13 0.80 -2.10 -23.61
N SER A 14 0.65 -3.39 -23.91
CA SER A 14 -0.65 -4.03 -24.04
C SER A 14 -1.33 -4.17 -22.67
N VAL A 15 -2.59 -3.74 -22.57
CA VAL A 15 -3.38 -3.86 -21.33
C VAL A 15 -4.33 -5.04 -21.44
N ARG A 16 -4.14 -6.06 -20.60
CA ARG A 16 -4.98 -7.26 -20.56
C ARG A 16 -5.80 -7.32 -19.28
N LEU A 17 -7.11 -7.29 -19.43
CA LEU A 17 -8.04 -7.45 -18.31
C LEU A 17 -7.95 -8.88 -17.76
N LEU A 18 -7.90 -9.02 -16.43
CA LEU A 18 -7.90 -10.32 -15.76
C LEU A 18 -9.29 -10.95 -15.70
N GLU A 19 -10.33 -10.13 -15.83
CA GLU A 19 -11.72 -10.53 -15.82
C GLU A 19 -12.45 -10.01 -17.04
N LYS A 20 -13.49 -10.75 -17.47
CA LYS A 20 -14.31 -10.35 -18.62
C LYS A 20 -15.29 -9.26 -18.19
N VAL A 21 -15.15 -8.07 -18.77
CA VAL A 21 -16.10 -6.98 -18.58
C VAL A 21 -17.15 -7.04 -19.68
N LYS A 22 -18.40 -7.32 -19.29
CA LYS A 22 -19.55 -7.21 -20.20
C LYS A 22 -20.11 -5.79 -20.10
N LEU A 23 -20.16 -5.12 -21.25
CA LEU A 23 -20.78 -3.81 -21.39
C LEU A 23 -21.87 -3.93 -22.44
N ASP A 24 -23.04 -3.36 -22.17
CA ASP A 24 -24.18 -3.42 -23.10
C ASP A 24 -23.96 -2.53 -24.33
N ARG A 25 -23.02 -1.58 -24.24
CA ARG A 25 -22.62 -0.64 -25.30
C ARG A 25 -21.14 -0.31 -25.20
N SER A 26 -20.56 0.17 -26.29
CA SER A 26 -19.20 0.74 -26.29
C SER A 26 -19.11 1.87 -25.27
N SER A 27 -18.09 1.83 -24.42
CA SER A 27 -17.86 2.83 -23.38
C SER A 27 -16.39 3.24 -23.33
N ARG A 28 -16.13 4.43 -22.80
CA ARG A 28 -14.77 4.90 -22.51
C ARG A 28 -14.31 4.28 -21.19
N ALA A 29 -13.06 3.83 -21.16
CA ALA A 29 -12.41 3.35 -19.94
C ALA A 29 -11.29 4.31 -19.53
N LEU A 30 -11.06 4.41 -18.22
CA LEU A 30 -9.88 5.04 -17.65
C LEU A 30 -8.93 3.93 -17.22
N VAL A 31 -7.66 4.03 -17.61
CA VAL A 31 -6.61 3.10 -17.20
C VAL A 31 -5.67 3.85 -16.26
N THR A 32 -5.51 3.31 -15.06
CA THR A 32 -4.55 3.80 -14.07
C THR A 32 -3.43 2.76 -13.96
N ILE A 33 -2.20 3.18 -14.24
CA ILE A 33 -1.00 2.34 -14.14
C ILE A 33 -0.32 2.71 -12.83
N PHE A 34 0.00 1.71 -12.01
CA PHE A 34 0.76 1.89 -10.79
C PHE A 34 2.23 1.60 -11.11
N ASP A 35 3.08 2.62 -11.06
CA ASP A 35 4.51 2.41 -11.13
C ASP A 35 4.99 1.79 -9.81
N ARG A 36 5.59 0.60 -9.88
CA ARG A 36 6.06 -0.13 -8.71
C ARG A 36 7.30 0.53 -8.12
N ASP A 37 8.09 1.20 -8.95
CA ASP A 37 9.36 1.80 -8.55
C ASP A 37 9.12 3.06 -7.72
N GLU A 38 8.13 3.88 -8.08
CA GLU A 38 7.70 5.04 -7.27
C GLU A 38 7.14 4.62 -5.91
N ILE A 39 6.42 3.49 -5.84
CA ILE A 39 5.87 3.00 -4.58
C ILE A 39 6.99 2.44 -3.68
N LEU A 40 7.97 1.71 -4.20
CA LEU A 40 9.11 1.21 -3.41
C LEU A 40 10.02 2.35 -2.93
N ASP A 41 10.27 3.35 -3.76
CA ASP A 41 11.02 4.55 -3.35
C ASP A 41 10.24 5.39 -2.33
N SER A 42 8.91 5.47 -2.44
CA SER A 42 8.07 6.15 -1.43
C SER A 42 7.93 5.35 -0.12
N LEU A 43 8.04 4.02 -0.14
CA LEU A 43 8.08 3.17 1.05
C LEU A 43 9.40 3.31 1.84
N SER A 44 10.44 3.86 1.23
CA SER A 44 11.66 4.28 1.93
C SER A 44 11.44 5.47 2.88
N SER A 45 10.24 6.07 2.89
CA SER A 45 9.81 7.04 3.92
C SER A 45 9.59 6.42 5.31
N SER A 46 9.44 5.09 5.38
CA SER A 46 9.35 4.37 6.67
C SER A 46 10.65 4.50 7.47
N SER A 47 11.81 4.44 6.81
CA SER A 47 13.12 4.59 7.47
C SER A 47 13.41 6.01 7.97
N LEU A 48 12.78 7.03 7.38
CA LEU A 48 12.89 8.43 7.85
C LEU A 48 11.99 8.67 9.07
N SER A 49 10.77 8.12 9.06
CA SER A 49 9.83 8.22 10.18
C SER A 49 10.29 7.43 11.40
N GLU A 50 10.84 6.22 11.22
CA GLU A 50 11.39 5.41 12.32
C GLU A 50 12.53 6.11 13.06
N LYS A 51 13.43 6.78 12.33
CA LYS A 51 14.53 7.53 12.96
C LYS A 51 14.04 8.72 13.76
N ALA A 52 13.02 9.44 13.28
CA ALA A 52 12.48 10.61 13.96
C ALA A 52 11.63 10.25 15.19
N LEU A 53 10.87 9.14 15.16
CA LEU A 53 10.07 8.69 16.31
C LEU A 53 10.91 7.90 17.34
N GLY A 54 11.96 7.21 16.91
CA GLY A 54 12.78 6.36 17.77
C GLY A 54 13.61 7.10 18.82
N GLU A 55 13.84 8.42 18.67
CA GLU A 55 14.59 9.23 19.64
C GLU A 55 13.80 9.49 20.93
N ASP A 56 12.47 9.64 20.85
CA ASP A 56 11.61 9.93 22.00
C ASP A 56 10.88 8.67 22.51
N TRP A 57 10.65 7.69 21.63
CA TRP A 57 9.87 6.48 21.94
C TRP A 57 10.71 5.31 22.52
N ASN A 58 12.03 5.24 22.27
CA ASN A 58 12.89 4.17 22.82
C ASN A 58 13.43 4.48 24.22
N ARG A 59 12.71 5.27 25.01
CA ARG A 59 13.13 5.57 26.38
C ARG A 59 12.84 4.36 27.28
N PRO A 60 13.79 3.95 28.14
CA PRO A 60 13.61 2.79 29.03
C PRO A 60 12.45 2.99 30.04
N GLU A 61 12.03 4.23 30.27
CA GLU A 61 10.89 4.58 31.11
C GLU A 61 9.55 4.17 30.47
N GLU A 62 9.45 4.21 29.13
CA GLU A 62 8.29 3.73 28.38
C GLU A 62 8.22 2.20 28.45
N ASP A 63 9.33 1.49 28.27
CA ASP A 63 9.35 0.02 28.38
C ASP A 63 8.84 -0.49 29.74
N GLU A 64 9.13 0.20 30.84
CA GLU A 64 8.59 -0.10 32.18
C GLU A 64 7.08 0.16 32.27
N ALA A 65 6.59 1.24 31.68
CA ALA A 65 5.17 1.61 31.69
C ALA A 65 4.29 0.64 30.89
N TRP A 66 4.85 -0.08 29.92
CA TRP A 66 4.12 -1.01 29.05
C TRP A 66 4.15 -2.47 29.53
N LYS A 67 5.06 -2.84 30.46
CA LYS A 67 5.10 -4.18 31.10
C LYS A 67 3.75 -4.67 31.69
N PRO A 68 2.93 -3.83 32.36
CA PRO A 68 1.64 -4.26 32.91
C PRO A 68 0.60 -4.63 31.84
N TYR A 69 0.69 -4.04 30.64
CA TYR A 69 -0.28 -4.21 29.57
C TYR A 69 0.00 -5.43 28.67
N GLN A 70 1.25 -5.88 28.61
CA GLN A 70 1.63 -7.08 27.85
C GLN A 70 1.17 -8.39 28.50
N ARG A 71 0.76 -8.37 29.77
CA ARG A 71 0.27 -9.56 30.50
C ARG A 71 -1.20 -9.92 30.17
N ASN A 72 -1.96 -9.01 29.56
CA ASN A 72 -3.38 -9.24 29.23
C ASN A 72 -3.60 -9.84 27.83
N ALA A 73 -2.55 -10.28 27.15
CA ALA A 73 -2.61 -10.93 25.84
C ALA A 73 -2.41 -12.46 25.93
N GLN A 74 -3.06 -13.11 26.89
CA GLN A 74 -3.23 -14.57 26.96
C GLN A 74 -4.71 -14.93 26.99
#